data_AF-A0A377W5G3-F1
#
_entry.id   AF-A0A377W5G3-F1
#
_cell.length_a   1.000
_cell.length_b   1.000
_cell.length_c   1.000
_cell.angle_alpha   90.00
_cell.angle_beta   90.00
_cell.angle_gamma   90.00
#
_symmetry.space_group_name_H-M   'P 1'
#
loop_
_entity.id
_entity.type
_entity.pdbx_description
1 polymer ?
#
loop_
_entity_poly.entity_id
_entity_poly.type
_entity_poly.pdbx_seq_one_letter_code
_entity_poly.pdbx_strand_id
1 'polypeptide(L)'
;MKTCPTGAIHFGTKKEMLEVAEERVAKLKKRGYANAGIYNPPGVGGTHVMYVLHHADQPELYHKLPKEPQIDTSISLWKGALKPLAAAGFIATFAGLIYHYIGIGPNKEVDDDEEKHDE
;
A
#
# COMPACT_ATOMS: atom_id res chain seq x y z
N MET A 1 -15.42 -21.12 11.87
CA MET A 1 -14.25 -22.01 12.09
C MET A 1 -14.62 -23.00 13.17
N LYS A 2 -14.48 -24.31 12.96
CA LYS A 2 -15.04 -25.33 13.86
C LYS A 2 -14.01 -25.96 14.83
N THR A 3 -12.74 -25.60 14.72
CA THR A 3 -11.65 -26.31 15.41
C THR A 3 -11.21 -25.69 16.74
N CYS A 4 -11.60 -24.44 17.05
CA CYS A 4 -11.22 -23.79 18.30
C CYS A 4 -12.09 -24.32 19.47
N PRO A 5 -11.53 -25.09 20.42
CA PRO A 5 -12.34 -25.79 21.44
C PRO A 5 -13.03 -24.84 22.43
N THR A 6 -12.40 -23.68 22.69
CA THR A 6 -12.88 -22.68 23.65
C THR A 6 -13.76 -21.62 23.02
N GLY A 7 -13.97 -21.67 21.70
CA GLY A 7 -14.71 -20.65 20.96
C GLY A 7 -14.03 -19.29 20.91
N ALA A 8 -12.70 -19.22 21.06
CA ALA A 8 -11.98 -17.95 20.94
C ALA A 8 -12.00 -17.37 19.51
N ILE A 9 -12.19 -18.24 18.50
CA ILE A 9 -12.26 -17.83 17.09
C ILE A 9 -13.71 -17.92 16.60
N HIS A 10 -14.26 -16.75 16.25
CA HIS A 10 -15.57 -16.63 15.61
C HIS A 10 -15.40 -16.34 14.11
N PHE A 11 -16.41 -16.69 13.32
CA PHE A 11 -16.40 -16.48 11.87
C PHE A 11 -17.80 -16.15 11.39
N GLY A 12 -17.92 -15.15 10.52
CA GLY A 12 -19.17 -14.65 9.96
C GLY A 12 -18.91 -13.43 9.09
N THR A 13 -19.93 -12.63 8.81
CA THR A 13 -19.73 -11.38 8.07
C THR A 13 -18.97 -10.36 8.93
N LYS A 14 -18.22 -9.44 8.29
CA LYS A 14 -17.44 -8.43 9.03
C LYS A 14 -18.30 -7.61 9.99
N LYS A 15 -19.53 -7.25 9.57
CA LYS A 15 -20.48 -6.50 10.39
C LYS A 15 -20.86 -7.26 11.66
N GLU A 16 -21.29 -8.51 11.52
CA GLU A 16 -21.66 -9.35 12.67
C GLU A 16 -20.46 -9.60 13.59
N MET A 17 -19.26 -9.79 13.03
CA MET A 17 -18.05 -10.02 13.84
C MET A 17 -17.62 -8.76 14.60
N LEU A 18 -17.88 -7.56 14.09
CA LEU A 18 -17.69 -6.32 14.84
C LEU A 18 -18.67 -6.23 16.00
N GLU A 19 -19.95 -6.56 15.79
CA GLU A 19 -20.95 -6.59 16.86
C GLU A 19 -20.57 -7.57 17.98
N VAL A 20 -20.17 -8.80 17.62
CA VAL A 20 -19.66 -9.82 18.56
C VAL A 20 -18.42 -9.33 19.32
N ALA A 21 -17.51 -8.64 18.62
CA ALA A 21 -16.30 -8.10 19.22
C ALA A 21 -16.60 -6.97 20.21
N GLU A 22 -17.53 -6.06 19.89
CA GLU A 22 -17.96 -4.98 20.81
C GLU A 22 -18.60 -5.54 22.07
N GLU A 23 -19.48 -6.54 21.94
CA GLU A 23 -20.05 -7.22 23.10
C GLU A 23 -18.97 -7.85 23.99
N ARG A 24 -17.93 -8.43 23.37
CA ARG A 24 -16.81 -9.04 24.09
C ARG A 24 -15.97 -7.97 24.80
N VAL A 25 -15.69 -6.85 24.16
CA VAL A 25 -14.98 -5.70 24.76
C VAL A 25 -15.75 -5.16 25.95
N ALA A 26 -17.07 -4.98 25.85
CA ALA A 26 -17.90 -4.53 26.96
C ALA A 26 -17.83 -5.49 28.17
N LYS A 27 -17.83 -6.80 27.92
CA LYS A 27 -17.64 -7.82 28.96
C LYS A 27 -16.25 -7.75 29.61
N LEU A 28 -15.19 -7.49 28.83
CA LEU A 28 -13.83 -7.34 29.35
C LEU A 28 -13.66 -6.08 30.20
N LYS A 29 -14.22 -4.95 29.77
CA LYS A 29 -14.22 -3.70 30.54
C LYS A 29 -14.89 -3.87 31.90
N LYS A 30 -16.03 -4.56 31.95
CA LYS A 30 -16.73 -4.92 33.22
C LYS A 30 -15.90 -5.81 34.15
N ARG A 31 -14.89 -6.53 33.63
CA ARG A 31 -13.98 -7.40 34.40
C ARG A 31 -12.68 -6.70 34.80
N GLY A 32 -12.56 -5.39 34.58
CA GLY A 32 -11.40 -4.59 34.98
C GLY A 32 -10.39 -4.27 33.88
N TYR A 33 -10.59 -4.75 32.65
CA TYR A 33 -9.73 -4.41 31.51
C TYR A 33 -10.16 -3.08 30.87
N ALA A 34 -9.79 -1.95 31.48
CA ALA A 34 -10.18 -0.61 31.02
C ALA A 34 -9.81 -0.36 29.54
N ASN A 35 -8.65 -0.86 29.12
CA ASN A 35 -8.11 -0.67 27.77
C ASN A 35 -8.44 -1.83 26.81
N ALA A 36 -9.43 -2.67 27.13
CA ALA A 36 -9.89 -3.67 26.19
C ALA A 36 -10.48 -3.01 24.94
N GLY A 37 -10.21 -3.59 23.76
CA GLY A 37 -10.62 -3.01 22.49
C GLY A 37 -10.48 -3.97 21.32
N ILE A 38 -11.01 -3.55 20.17
CA ILE A 38 -10.95 -4.30 18.92
C ILE A 38 -9.72 -3.85 18.13
N TYR A 39 -8.90 -4.80 17.72
CA TYR A 39 -7.81 -4.56 16.78
C TYR A 39 -8.29 -4.79 15.35
N ASN A 40 -8.61 -3.68 14.68
CA ASN A 40 -9.03 -3.61 13.27
C ASN A 40 -8.41 -2.32 12.66
N PRO A 41 -7.10 -2.34 12.33
CA PRO A 41 -6.33 -1.13 12.12
C PRO A 41 -6.77 -0.34 10.87
N PRO A 42 -7.09 0.97 10.99
CA PRO A 42 -7.55 1.78 9.87
C PRO A 42 -6.44 2.10 8.86
N GLY A 43 -5.17 2.07 9.26
CA GLY A 43 -4.01 2.35 8.38
C GLY A 43 -3.86 1.38 7.20
N VAL A 44 -4.57 0.25 7.22
CA VAL A 44 -4.67 -0.73 6.12
C VAL A 44 -6.10 -0.88 5.59
N GLY A 45 -7.01 0.05 5.93
CA GLY A 45 -8.43 -0.02 5.55
C GLY A 45 -9.26 -0.98 6.40
N GLY A 46 -8.73 -1.40 7.55
CA GLY A 46 -9.29 -2.48 8.36
C GLY A 46 -8.96 -3.86 7.81
N THR A 47 -9.13 -4.87 8.66
CA THR A 47 -8.77 -6.26 8.35
C THR A 47 -10.01 -7.15 8.25
N HIS A 48 -9.84 -8.32 7.63
CA HIS A 48 -10.85 -9.40 7.61
C HIS A 48 -10.58 -10.47 8.69
N VAL A 49 -9.47 -10.32 9.41
CA VAL A 49 -9.14 -11.04 10.64
C VAL A 49 -8.88 -9.99 11.70
N MET A 50 -9.73 -9.95 12.72
CA MET A 50 -9.69 -8.96 13.78
C MET A 50 -9.48 -9.66 15.12
N TYR A 51 -8.90 -8.94 16.08
CA TYR A 51 -8.70 -9.45 17.44
C TYR A 51 -9.49 -8.63 18.45
N VAL A 52 -9.91 -9.27 19.54
CA VAL A 52 -10.33 -8.55 20.75
C VAL A 52 -9.18 -8.68 21.75
N LEU A 53 -8.58 -7.55 22.10
CA LEU A 53 -7.42 -7.49 22.98
C LEU A 53 -7.84 -7.02 24.37
N HIS A 54 -7.15 -7.51 25.39
CA HIS A 54 -7.28 -7.04 26.77
C HIS A 54 -6.57 -5.68 26.95
N HIS A 55 -5.48 -5.48 26.22
CA HIS A 55 -4.66 -4.27 26.17
C HIS A 55 -4.56 -3.78 24.72
N ALA A 56 -5.65 -3.20 24.21
CA ALA A 56 -5.65 -2.65 22.84
C ALA A 56 -4.79 -1.38 22.69
N ASP A 57 -4.42 -0.75 23.81
CA ASP A 57 -3.51 0.38 23.92
C ASP A 57 -2.02 -0.01 23.74
N GLN A 58 -1.71 -1.28 24.02
CA GLN A 58 -0.36 -1.87 23.97
C GLN A 58 -0.39 -3.21 23.19
N PRO A 59 -0.78 -3.20 21.90
CA PRO A 59 -0.85 -4.41 21.10
C PRO A 59 0.50 -5.13 20.99
N GLU A 60 1.62 -4.43 21.15
CA GLU A 60 2.97 -4.99 21.09
C GLU A 60 3.22 -6.06 22.16
N LEU A 61 2.48 -6.04 23.27
CA LEU A 61 2.49 -7.10 24.29
C LEU A 61 2.08 -8.47 23.72
N TYR A 62 1.27 -8.49 22.66
CA TYR A 62 0.83 -9.69 21.96
C TYR A 62 1.84 -10.09 20.88
N HIS A 63 3.07 -10.41 21.31
CA HIS A 63 4.15 -10.89 20.45
C HIS A 63 4.47 -9.94 19.28
N LYS A 64 4.70 -8.66 19.60
CA LYS A 64 5.07 -7.59 18.65
C LYS A 64 4.01 -7.31 17.59
N LEU A 65 2.72 -7.50 17.91
CA LEU A 65 1.63 -7.04 17.06
C LEU A 65 1.76 -5.50 16.87
N PRO A 66 1.87 -5.00 15.63
CA PRO A 66 2.10 -3.56 15.40
C PRO A 66 0.95 -2.70 15.91
N LYS A 67 1.23 -1.54 16.50
CA LYS A 67 0.20 -0.66 17.04
C LYS A 67 -0.64 0.04 15.98
N GLU A 68 0.03 0.66 15.02
CA GLU A 68 -0.61 1.38 13.92
C GLU A 68 0.02 0.94 12.59
N PRO A 69 -0.27 -0.29 12.12
CA PRO A 69 0.25 -0.75 10.85
C PRO A 69 -0.36 0.07 9.71
N GLN A 70 0.50 0.49 8.79
CA GLN A 70 0.16 1.24 7.59
C GLN A 70 1.06 0.82 6.45
N ILE A 71 0.66 1.15 5.22
CA ILE A 71 1.52 0.94 4.06
C ILE A 71 2.70 1.89 4.19
N ASP A 72 3.91 1.36 4.02
CA ASP A 72 5.14 2.15 4.10
C ASP A 72 5.15 3.30 3.07
N THR A 73 5.66 4.46 3.48
CA THR A 73 5.66 5.68 2.65
C THR A 73 6.50 5.50 1.38
N SER A 74 7.62 4.78 1.44
CA SER A 74 8.49 4.54 0.28
C SER A 74 7.78 3.66 -0.75
N ILE A 75 7.03 2.65 -0.30
CA ILE A 75 6.21 1.80 -1.16
C ILE A 75 5.08 2.60 -1.79
N SER A 76 4.44 3.47 -1.01
CA SER A 76 3.37 4.34 -1.49
C SER A 76 3.88 5.31 -2.57
N LEU A 77 5.08 5.87 -2.41
CA LEU A 77 5.72 6.72 -3.41
C LEU A 77 6.08 5.94 -4.69
N TRP A 78 6.71 4.77 -4.54
CA TRP A 78 7.14 3.93 -5.65
C TRP A 78 5.97 3.42 -6.49
N LYS A 79 4.90 2.95 -5.84
CA LYS A 79 3.70 2.43 -6.51
C LYS A 79 2.73 3.54 -6.92
N GLY A 80 2.80 4.69 -6.26
CA GLY A 80 2.00 5.88 -6.55
C GLY A 80 2.71 6.81 -7.53
N ALA A 81 3.11 8.00 -7.06
CA ALA A 81 3.53 9.11 -7.92
C ALA A 81 4.69 8.81 -8.87
N LEU A 82 5.62 7.91 -8.50
CA LEU A 82 6.76 7.60 -9.35
C LEU A 82 6.34 6.92 -10.68
N LYS A 83 5.23 6.17 -10.70
CA LYS A 83 4.74 5.50 -11.91
C LYS A 83 4.30 6.48 -13.01
N PRO A 84 3.35 7.41 -12.79
CA PRO A 84 2.96 8.38 -13.81
C PRO A 84 4.09 9.35 -14.16
N LEU A 85 4.95 9.72 -13.19
CA LEU A 85 6.13 10.56 -13.48
C LEU A 85 7.10 9.87 -14.44
N ALA A 86 7.39 8.59 -14.19
CA ALA A 86 8.22 7.80 -15.11
C ALA A 86 7.58 7.67 -16.48
N ALA A 87 6.27 7.41 -16.55
CA ALA A 87 5.54 7.33 -17.82
C ALA A 87 5.60 8.64 -18.61
N ALA A 88 5.40 9.79 -17.94
CA ALA A 88 5.54 11.10 -18.55
C ALA A 88 6.98 11.36 -19.02
N GLY A 89 7.98 10.99 -18.22
CA GLY A 89 9.39 11.08 -18.58
C GLY A 89 9.73 10.25 -19.82
N PHE A 90 9.19 9.04 -19.93
CA PHE A 90 9.36 8.21 -21.13
C PHE A 90 8.76 8.89 -22.36
N ILE A 91 7.50 9.36 -22.28
CA ILE A 91 6.83 10.04 -23.40
C ILE A 91 7.63 11.28 -23.83
N ALA A 92 8.02 12.12 -22.88
CA ALA A 92 8.79 13.33 -23.15
C ALA A 92 10.15 13.01 -23.78
N THR A 93 10.83 11.96 -23.31
CA THR A 93 12.11 11.52 -23.87
C THR A 93 11.95 11.05 -25.31
N PHE A 94 10.98 10.16 -25.59
CA PHE A 94 10.75 9.68 -26.96
C PHE A 94 10.33 10.80 -27.90
N ALA A 95 9.43 11.69 -27.48
CA ALA A 95 9.06 12.86 -28.26
C ALA A 95 10.28 13.74 -28.53
N GLY A 96 11.06 14.07 -27.50
CA GLY A 96 12.29 14.87 -27.62
C GLY A 96 13.29 14.26 -28.61
N LEU A 97 13.53 12.95 -28.54
CA LEU A 97 14.41 12.24 -29.46
C LEU A 97 13.90 12.29 -30.91
N ILE A 98 12.59 12.07 -31.12
CA ILE A 98 11.97 12.14 -32.46
C ILE A 98 12.08 13.55 -33.04
N TYR A 99 11.69 14.58 -32.28
CA TYR A 99 11.77 15.98 -32.73
C TYR A 99 13.21 16.44 -32.95
N HIS A 100 14.14 16.04 -32.09
CA HIS A 100 15.57 16.32 -32.28
C HIS A 100 16.08 15.71 -33.59
N TYR A 101 15.76 14.44 -33.86
CA TYR A 101 16.19 13.78 -35.09
C TYR A 101 15.58 14.41 -36.35
N ILE A 102 14.29 14.76 -36.33
CA ILE A 102 13.63 15.43 -37.48
C ILE A 102 14.20 16.84 -37.70
N GLY A 103 14.47 17.60 -36.63
CA GLY A 103 14.90 18.99 -36.71
C GLY A 103 16.38 19.18 -37.04
N ILE A 104 17.26 18.29 -36.55
CA ILE A 104 18.71 18.41 -36.72
C ILE A 104 19.24 17.41 -37.76
N GLY A 105 18.61 16.25 -37.90
CA GLY A 105 19.07 15.20 -38.80
C GLY A 105 20.14 14.29 -38.17
N PRO A 106 20.59 13.26 -38.92
CA PRO A 106 21.65 12.36 -38.49
C PRO A 106 23.01 13.06 -38.46
N ASN A 107 23.89 12.65 -37.56
CA ASN A 107 25.30 13.03 -37.61
C ASN A 107 26.02 12.18 -38.66
N LYS A 108 26.39 12.77 -39.81
CA LYS A 108 27.11 12.09 -40.89
C LYS A 108 28.62 12.32 -40.74
N GLU A 109 29.44 11.37 -41.20
CA GLU A 109 30.91 11.52 -41.20
C GLU A 109 31.44 12.42 -42.34
N VAL A 110 30.60 12.68 -43.34
CA VAL A 110 30.84 13.61 -44.45
C VAL A 110 29.66 14.58 -44.54
N ASP A 111 29.97 15.89 -44.51
CA ASP A 111 28.98 16.95 -44.73
C ASP A 111 28.51 16.94 -46.20
N ASP A 112 27.26 17.35 -46.45
CA ASP A 112 26.56 17.32 -47.75
C ASP A 112 27.27 18.11 -48.88
N ASP A 113 28.44 18.68 -48.64
CA ASP A 113 29.27 19.38 -49.63
C ASP A 113 29.95 18.43 -50.64
N GLU A 114 30.03 17.12 -50.38
CA GLU A 114 30.53 16.13 -51.37
C GLU A 114 29.46 15.60 -52.34
N GLU A 115 28.15 15.72 -52.06
CA GLU A 115 27.10 15.30 -53.03
C GLU A 115 26.93 16.27 -54.22
N LYS A 116 27.48 17.49 -54.16
CA LYS A 116 27.42 18.47 -55.27
C LYS A 116 28.51 18.33 -56.33
N HIS A 117 29.43 17.36 -56.18
CA HIS A 117 30.58 17.23 -57.08
C HIS A 117 30.47 16.12 -58.14
N ASP A 118 29.38 15.34 -58.13
CA ASP A 118 29.10 14.30 -59.13
C ASP A 118 27.83 14.66 -59.95
N GLU A 119 27.90 15.75 -60.73
CA GLU A 119 26.98 16.02 -61.87
C GLU A 119 27.66 15.63 -63.20
#